data_AF-A0A6J7EJ26-F1
#
_entry.id   AF-A0A6J7EJ26-F1
#
_cell.length_a   1.000
_cell.length_b   1.000
_cell.length_c   1.000
_cell.angle_alpha   90.00
_cell.angle_beta   90.00
_cell.angle_gamma   90.00
#
_symmetry.space_group_name_H-M   'P 1'
#
loop_
_entity.id
_entity.type
_entity.pdbx_description
1 polymer ?
#
loop_
_entity_poly.entity_id
_entity_poly.type
_entity_poly.pdbx_seq_one_letter_code
_entity_poly.pdbx_strand_id
1 'polypeptide(L)'
;MLAVAAEVADGANVYMQTPERCAEARAILGPDKTLNLLLPMCLTDNPDEGRAAGRRALGVYLPLPAYHRGWRRSGFDESDWSGGGSDRLVDANVAWGSIATIESRLREFRDAGVDHVIIAANAAPGRPESANELVEALAPGR
;
A
#
# COMPACT_ATOMS: atom_id res chain seq x y z
N MET A 1 13.07 11.53 9.76
CA MET A 1 13.62 10.85 8.56
C MET A 1 13.25 11.58 7.29
N LEU A 2 11.97 11.84 6.97
CA LEU A 2 11.60 12.53 5.73
C LEU A 2 12.24 13.92 5.56
N ALA A 3 12.27 14.76 6.61
CA ALA A 3 12.93 16.06 6.54
C ALA A 3 14.43 15.96 6.21
N VAL A 4 15.12 14.96 6.76
CA VAL A 4 16.53 14.69 6.42
C VAL A 4 16.66 14.23 4.97
N ALA A 5 15.77 13.34 4.50
CA ALA A 5 15.76 12.91 3.10
C ALA A 5 15.52 14.09 2.14
N ALA A 6 14.72 15.07 2.52
CA ALA A 6 14.52 16.30 1.75
C ALA A 6 15.82 17.11 1.60
N GLU A 7 16.68 17.11 2.61
CA GLU A 7 17.95 17.85 2.60
C GLU A 7 19.05 17.11 1.82
N VAL A 8 19.17 15.78 1.99
CA VAL A 8 20.39 15.06 1.58
C VAL A 8 20.20 13.89 0.62
N ALA A 9 18.97 13.44 0.35
CA ALA A 9 18.70 12.31 -0.53
C ALA A 9 18.00 12.75 -1.82
N ASP A 10 17.96 11.87 -2.83
CA ASP A 10 17.18 12.11 -4.05
C ASP A 10 15.68 11.86 -3.86
N GLY A 11 15.31 11.17 -2.77
CA GLY A 11 13.93 10.80 -2.51
C GLY A 11 13.76 9.97 -1.23
N ALA A 12 12.54 9.49 -1.02
CA ALA A 12 12.18 8.63 0.10
C ALA A 12 11.27 7.48 -0.33
N ASN A 13 11.44 6.34 0.33
CA ASN A 13 10.53 5.21 0.22
C ASN A 13 9.61 5.17 1.43
N VAL A 14 8.30 5.15 1.20
CA VAL A 14 7.27 4.90 2.19
C VAL A 14 6.65 3.53 1.96
N TYR A 15 6.21 2.90 3.04
CA TYR A 15 5.71 1.54 3.02
C TYR A 15 4.29 1.53 3.55
N MET A 16 3.36 1.01 2.74
CA MET A 16 2.02 0.62 3.19
C MET A 16 1.31 1.75 3.96
N GLN A 17 1.15 2.88 3.27
CA GLN A 17 0.49 4.08 3.79
C GLN A 17 -0.81 4.33 3.05
N THR A 18 -1.70 5.14 3.63
CA THR A 18 -2.89 5.66 2.94
C THR A 18 -2.52 6.86 2.05
N PRO A 19 -3.36 7.25 1.07
CA PRO A 19 -3.11 8.43 0.24
C PRO A 19 -2.88 9.70 1.07
N GLU A 20 -3.64 9.92 2.13
CA GLU A 20 -3.51 11.09 3.01
C GLU A 20 -2.12 11.15 3.66
N ARG A 21 -1.61 10.00 4.12
CA ARG A 21 -0.27 9.88 4.71
C ARG A 21 0.84 10.07 3.69
N CYS A 22 0.61 9.67 2.43
CA CYS A 22 1.51 9.97 1.33
C CYS A 22 1.52 11.47 1.00
N ALA A 23 0.38 12.14 1.03
CA ALA A 23 0.29 13.60 0.85
C ALA A 23 1.03 14.36 1.96
N GLU A 24 0.90 13.93 3.22
CA GLU A 24 1.70 14.47 4.33
C GLU A 24 3.20 14.23 4.11
N ALA A 25 3.58 13.04 3.65
CA ALA A 25 4.98 12.72 3.36
C ALA A 25 5.53 13.59 2.22
N ARG A 26 4.75 13.81 1.16
CA ARG A 26 5.06 14.73 0.06
C ARG A 26 5.27 16.15 0.56
N ALA A 27 4.39 16.65 1.44
CA ALA A 27 4.52 17.99 2.00
C ALA A 27 5.81 18.18 2.79
N ILE A 28 6.28 17.15 3.50
CA ILE A 28 7.56 17.20 4.24
C ILE A 28 8.76 17.04 3.29
N LEU A 29 8.65 16.15 2.29
CA LEU A 29 9.75 15.81 1.40
C LEU A 29 10.03 16.91 0.36
N GLY A 30 9.02 17.71 0.02
CA GLY A 30 9.08 18.74 -1.00
C GLY A 30 8.78 18.20 -2.41
N PRO A 31 8.57 19.10 -3.40
CA PRO A 31 8.18 18.72 -4.76
C PRO A 31 9.34 18.16 -5.59
N ASP A 32 10.59 18.51 -5.26
CA ASP A 32 11.76 18.23 -6.11
C ASP A 32 12.40 16.85 -5.88
N LYS A 33 11.85 16.07 -4.93
CA LYS A 33 12.37 14.78 -4.49
C LYS A 33 11.44 13.65 -4.90
N THR A 34 11.97 12.46 -5.13
CA THR A 34 11.15 11.31 -5.49
C THR A 34 10.46 10.70 -4.27
N LEU A 35 9.15 10.50 -4.30
CA LEU A 35 8.40 9.74 -3.28
C LEU A 35 7.95 8.39 -3.87
N ASN A 36 8.49 7.30 -3.31
CA ASN A 36 8.16 5.94 -3.71
C ASN A 36 7.27 5.27 -2.67
N LEU A 37 6.24 4.55 -3.08
CA LEU A 37 5.38 3.77 -2.20
C LEU A 37 5.49 2.28 -2.50
N LEU A 38 5.88 1.46 -1.52
CA LEU A 38 5.62 0.02 -1.59
C LEU A 38 4.16 -0.26 -1.19
N LEU A 39 3.39 -0.79 -2.15
CA LEU A 39 1.97 -1.10 -1.97
C LEU A 39 1.70 -2.58 -2.25
N PRO A 40 1.25 -3.36 -1.24
CA PRO A 40 0.74 -4.70 -1.44
C PRO A 40 -0.51 -4.70 -2.32
N MET A 41 -0.56 -5.63 -3.26
CA MET A 41 -1.65 -5.75 -4.21
C MET A 41 -2.07 -7.20 -4.44
N CYS A 42 -3.36 -7.43 -4.72
CA CYS A 42 -3.89 -8.76 -5.02
C CYS A 42 -4.99 -8.69 -6.09
N LEU A 43 -4.77 -9.34 -7.24
CA LEU A 43 -5.77 -9.47 -8.29
C LEU A 43 -6.79 -10.57 -7.94
N THR A 44 -8.03 -10.17 -7.65
CA THR A 44 -9.19 -11.05 -7.45
C THR A 44 -10.47 -10.20 -7.35
N ASP A 45 -11.59 -10.72 -7.85
CA ASP A 45 -12.91 -10.10 -7.66
C ASP A 45 -13.62 -10.60 -6.39
N ASN A 46 -13.05 -11.59 -5.70
CA ASN A 46 -13.60 -12.15 -4.47
C ASN A 46 -13.07 -11.38 -3.23
N PRO A 47 -13.93 -10.69 -2.46
CA PRO A 47 -13.51 -9.94 -1.27
C PRO A 47 -12.83 -10.79 -0.21
N ASP A 48 -13.27 -12.03 -0.01
CA ASP A 48 -12.71 -12.92 1.01
C ASP A 48 -11.27 -13.31 0.64
N GLU A 49 -11.02 -13.57 -0.63
CA GLU A 49 -9.68 -13.87 -1.16
C GLU A 49 -8.75 -12.66 -1.06
N GLY A 50 -9.23 -11.48 -1.48
CA GLY A 50 -8.46 -10.24 -1.45
C GLY A 50 -8.07 -9.87 -0.02
N ARG A 51 -9.02 -9.96 0.92
CA ARG A 51 -8.77 -9.70 2.33
C ARG A 51 -7.88 -10.75 2.98
N ALA A 52 -8.04 -12.03 2.63
CA ALA A 52 -7.15 -13.09 3.10
C ALA A 52 -5.70 -12.86 2.62
N ALA A 53 -5.50 -12.48 1.36
CA ALA A 53 -4.18 -12.11 0.85
C ALA A 53 -3.61 -10.86 1.55
N GLY A 54 -4.45 -9.84 1.76
CA GLY A 54 -4.05 -8.63 2.48
C GLY A 54 -3.65 -8.88 3.93
N ARG A 55 -4.38 -9.73 4.67
CA ARG A 55 -3.99 -10.13 6.04
C ARG A 55 -2.66 -10.88 6.06
N ARG A 56 -2.39 -11.74 5.08
CA ARG A 56 -1.06 -12.38 4.94
C ARG A 56 0.03 -11.34 4.72
N ALA A 57 -0.20 -10.38 3.81
CA ALA A 57 0.77 -9.31 3.52
C ALA A 57 1.02 -8.39 4.72
N LEU A 58 -0.03 -8.08 5.49
CA LEU A 58 0.06 -7.25 6.70
C LEU A 58 0.63 -8.00 7.90
N GLY A 59 0.59 -9.34 7.92
CA GLY A 59 0.80 -10.17 9.10
C GLY A 59 2.09 -9.90 9.86
N VAL A 60 3.19 -9.64 9.15
CA VAL A 60 4.50 -9.31 9.75
C VAL A 60 4.49 -7.97 10.50
N TYR A 61 3.60 -7.05 10.10
CA TYR A 61 3.52 -5.70 10.64
C TYR A 61 2.48 -5.55 11.76
N LEU A 62 1.47 -6.41 11.79
CA LEU A 62 0.42 -6.41 12.83
C LEU A 62 0.95 -6.43 14.27
N PRO A 63 2.03 -7.14 14.64
CA PRO A 63 2.54 -7.08 16.02
C PRO A 63 3.45 -5.88 16.32
N LEU A 64 3.80 -5.06 15.31
CA LEU A 64 4.85 -4.04 15.46
C LEU A 64 4.29 -2.71 16.02
N PRO A 65 4.75 -2.25 17.21
CA PRO A 65 4.24 -1.01 17.80
C PRO A 65 4.46 0.24 16.94
N ALA A 66 5.46 0.23 16.06
CA ALA A 66 5.71 1.32 15.12
C ALA A 66 4.56 1.50 14.11
N TYR A 67 3.97 0.40 13.65
CA TYR A 67 2.85 0.42 12.72
C TYR A 67 1.55 0.84 13.42
N HIS A 68 1.32 0.38 14.66
CA HIS A 68 0.17 0.83 15.45
C HIS A 68 0.14 2.35 15.63
N ARG A 69 1.30 2.99 15.83
CA ARG A 69 1.38 4.46 15.92
C ARG A 69 1.01 5.14 14.60
N GLY A 70 1.40 4.56 13.47
CA GLY A 70 1.00 5.03 12.14
C GLY A 70 -0.51 4.89 11.94
N TRP A 71 -1.04 3.69 12.16
CA TRP A 71 -2.45 3.38 12.01
C TRP A 71 -3.36 4.22 12.92
N ARG A 72 -2.95 4.48 14.18
CA ARG A 72 -3.69 5.42 15.05
C ARG A 72 -3.84 6.82 14.46
N ARG A 73 -2.77 7.34 13.83
CA ARG A 73 -2.84 8.65 13.15
C ARG A 73 -3.76 8.64 11.93
N SER A 74 -3.95 7.48 11.32
CA SER A 74 -4.89 7.26 10.22
C SER A 74 -6.30 6.86 10.68
N GLY A 75 -6.61 6.98 11.98
CA GLY A 75 -7.96 6.71 12.50
C GLY A 75 -8.29 5.22 12.75
N PHE A 76 -7.28 4.35 12.78
CA PHE A 76 -7.43 2.97 13.21
C PHE A 76 -7.23 2.83 14.73
N ASP A 77 -7.78 1.78 15.31
CA ASP A 77 -7.63 1.46 16.72
C ASP A 77 -7.18 0.02 16.94
N GLU A 78 -7.03 -0.37 18.20
CA GLU A 78 -6.49 -1.68 18.56
C GLU A 78 -7.29 -2.86 18.00
N SER A 79 -8.60 -2.69 17.79
CA SER A 79 -9.43 -3.72 17.18
C SER A 79 -9.06 -3.99 15.73
N ASP A 80 -8.38 -3.05 15.05
CA ASP A 80 -8.04 -3.19 13.64
C ASP A 80 -6.80 -3.99 13.36
N TRP A 81 -5.81 -3.96 14.24
CA TRP A 81 -4.58 -4.75 14.05
C TRP A 81 -4.53 -5.98 14.97
N SER A 82 -5.48 -6.10 15.89
CA SER A 82 -5.70 -7.33 16.65
C SER A 82 -6.39 -8.40 15.78
N GLY A 83 -6.32 -9.66 16.20
CA GLY A 83 -7.07 -10.74 15.55
C GLY A 83 -6.68 -11.05 14.10
N GLY A 84 -5.51 -10.61 13.64
CA GLY A 84 -5.04 -10.86 12.27
C GLY A 84 -5.34 -9.74 11.26
N GLY A 85 -5.88 -8.60 11.72
CA GLY A 85 -6.17 -7.44 10.87
C GLY A 85 -7.64 -7.37 10.45
N SER A 86 -8.28 -6.23 10.70
CA SER A 86 -9.65 -5.95 10.29
C SER A 86 -9.76 -5.73 8.78
N ASP A 87 -10.97 -5.92 8.26
CA ASP A 87 -11.29 -5.69 6.85
C ASP A 87 -10.99 -4.24 6.45
N ARG A 88 -11.35 -3.27 7.30
CA ARG A 88 -11.06 -1.86 7.01
C ARG A 88 -9.57 -1.55 6.97
N LEU A 89 -8.76 -2.21 7.80
CA LEU A 89 -7.31 -2.02 7.79
C LEU A 89 -6.71 -2.57 6.49
N VAL A 90 -7.16 -3.75 6.08
CA VAL A 90 -6.73 -4.38 4.83
C VAL A 90 -7.15 -3.54 3.63
N ASP A 91 -8.42 -3.17 3.53
CA ASP A 91 -8.98 -2.42 2.40
C ASP A 91 -8.32 -1.04 2.25
N ALA A 92 -7.83 -0.46 3.34
CA ALA A 92 -7.10 0.81 3.30
C ALA A 92 -5.63 0.66 2.87
N ASN A 93 -4.93 -0.40 3.29
CA ASN A 93 -3.47 -0.54 3.14
C ASN A 93 -3.03 -1.48 2.02
N VAL A 94 -3.96 -2.23 1.43
CA VAL A 94 -3.72 -3.22 0.37
C VAL A 94 -4.66 -2.92 -0.79
N ALA A 95 -4.13 -2.78 -2.00
CA ALA A 95 -4.98 -2.62 -3.18
C ALA A 95 -5.36 -4.01 -3.73
N TRP A 96 -6.59 -4.44 -3.50
CA TRP A 96 -7.11 -5.68 -4.04
C TRP A 96 -8.36 -5.42 -4.87
N GLY A 97 -8.64 -6.29 -5.83
CA GLY A 97 -9.79 -6.14 -6.73
C GLY A 97 -9.45 -6.46 -8.18
N SER A 98 -10.36 -6.04 -9.07
CA SER A 98 -10.12 -5.99 -10.51
C SER A 98 -8.95 -5.06 -10.87
N ILE A 99 -8.40 -5.20 -12.08
CA ILE A 99 -7.37 -4.27 -12.59
C ILE A 99 -7.86 -2.82 -12.56
N ALA A 100 -9.11 -2.56 -12.97
CA ALA A 100 -9.67 -1.21 -12.94
C ALA A 100 -9.72 -0.61 -11.52
N THR A 101 -10.02 -1.44 -10.52
CA THR A 101 -10.02 -1.05 -9.10
C THR A 101 -8.60 -0.71 -8.64
N ILE A 102 -7.62 -1.57 -8.96
CA ILE A 102 -6.22 -1.36 -8.59
C ILE A 102 -5.65 -0.12 -9.29
N GLU A 103 -5.93 0.09 -10.57
CA GLU A 103 -5.54 1.29 -11.30
C GLU A 103 -6.16 2.56 -10.70
N SER A 104 -7.41 2.49 -10.26
CA SER A 104 -8.04 3.61 -9.55
C SER A 104 -7.30 3.95 -8.27
N ARG A 105 -6.95 2.94 -7.48
CA ARG A 105 -6.18 3.13 -6.26
C ARG A 105 -4.78 3.68 -6.54
N LEU A 106 -4.13 3.24 -7.62
CA LEU A 106 -2.85 3.79 -8.07
C LEU A 106 -2.95 5.27 -8.46
N ARG A 107 -4.06 5.69 -9.10
CA ARG A 107 -4.31 7.12 -9.41
C ARG A 107 -4.44 7.94 -8.13
N GLU A 108 -5.19 7.46 -7.13
CA GLU A 108 -5.31 8.15 -5.84
C GLU A 108 -3.94 8.40 -5.17
N PHE A 109 -3.02 7.42 -5.23
CA PHE A 109 -1.67 7.61 -4.71
C PHE A 109 -0.83 8.59 -5.54
N ARG A 110 -0.97 8.59 -6.87
CA ARG A 110 -0.33 9.58 -7.74
C ARG A 110 -0.84 10.99 -7.44
N ASP A 111 -2.15 11.16 -7.26
CA ASP A 111 -2.77 12.44 -6.91
C ASP A 111 -2.32 12.91 -5.52
N ALA A 112 -2.04 11.99 -4.60
CA ALA A 112 -1.40 12.27 -3.31
C ALA A 112 0.11 12.60 -3.42
N GLY A 113 0.68 12.62 -4.62
CA GLY A 113 2.06 12.98 -4.88
C GLY A 113 3.06 11.82 -4.79
N VAL A 114 2.63 10.57 -4.94
CA VAL A 114 3.55 9.43 -5.11
C VAL A 114 4.03 9.37 -6.56
N ASP A 115 5.35 9.39 -6.77
CA ASP A 115 5.96 9.35 -8.11
C ASP A 115 6.05 7.91 -8.64
N HIS A 116 6.44 6.97 -7.77
CA HIS A 116 6.55 5.56 -8.13
C HIS A 116 5.84 4.67 -7.11
N VAL A 117 5.05 3.73 -7.63
CA VAL A 117 4.49 2.65 -6.82
C VAL A 117 5.27 1.38 -7.10
N ILE A 118 5.88 0.84 -6.05
CA ILE A 118 6.55 -0.45 -6.05
C ILE A 118 5.47 -1.51 -5.77
N ILE A 119 5.21 -2.35 -6.77
CA ILE A 119 4.19 -3.39 -6.72
C ILE A 119 4.69 -4.55 -5.86
N ALA A 120 4.06 -4.77 -4.71
CA ALA A 120 4.21 -5.99 -3.94
C ALA A 120 3.06 -6.95 -4.27
N ALA A 121 3.21 -7.71 -5.36
CA ALA A 121 2.19 -8.62 -5.85
C ALA A 121 2.00 -9.81 -4.88
N ASN A 122 0.76 -10.05 -4.47
CA ASN A 122 0.35 -11.17 -3.64
C ASN A 122 -0.63 -12.03 -4.41
N ALA A 123 -0.40 -13.35 -4.41
CA ALA A 123 -1.31 -14.29 -5.04
C ALA A 123 -2.61 -14.42 -4.22
N ALA A 124 -3.73 -14.51 -4.93
CA ALA A 124 -5.02 -14.86 -4.34
C ALA A 124 -4.97 -16.33 -3.85
N PRO A 125 -5.66 -16.67 -2.75
CA PRO A 125 -5.78 -18.05 -2.29
C PRO A 125 -6.25 -18.98 -3.41
N GLY A 126 -5.54 -20.09 -3.65
CA GLY A 126 -5.89 -21.05 -4.69
C GLY A 126 -5.55 -20.63 -6.13
N ARG A 127 -5.01 -19.43 -6.33
CA ARG A 127 -4.63 -18.86 -7.64
C ARG A 127 -3.20 -18.30 -7.63
N PRO A 128 -2.15 -19.15 -7.55
CA PRO A 128 -0.76 -18.71 -7.51
C PRO A 128 -0.34 -17.85 -8.71
N GLU A 129 -0.96 -18.06 -9.87
CA GLU A 129 -0.71 -17.33 -11.11
C GLU A 129 -1.17 -15.86 -11.05
N SER A 130 -2.10 -15.51 -10.15
CA SER A 130 -2.71 -14.17 -10.12
C SER A 130 -1.72 -13.05 -9.78
N ALA A 131 -0.62 -13.38 -9.09
CA ALA A 131 0.46 -12.43 -8.84
C ALA A 131 1.21 -12.05 -10.13
N ASN A 132 1.45 -13.01 -11.02
CA ASN A 132 2.10 -12.75 -12.31
C ASN A 132 1.13 -12.03 -13.26
N GLU A 133 -0.13 -12.47 -13.32
CA GLU A 133 -1.19 -11.80 -14.09
C GLU A 133 -1.31 -10.32 -13.71
N LEU A 134 -1.25 -10.01 -12.41
CA LEU A 134 -1.24 -8.64 -11.91
C LEU A 134 -0.05 -7.83 -12.44
N VAL A 135 1.16 -8.38 -12.36
CA VAL A 135 2.37 -7.69 -12.83
C VAL A 135 2.33 -7.49 -14.35
N GLU A 136 1.85 -8.47 -15.11
CA GLU A 136 1.69 -8.37 -16.55
C GLU A 136 0.65 -7.33 -16.94
N ALA A 137 -0.50 -7.29 -16.25
CA ALA A 137 -1.56 -6.34 -16.52
C ALA A 137 -1.17 -4.88 -16.20
N LEU A 138 -0.30 -4.67 -15.21
CA LEU A 138 0.20 -3.34 -14.84
C LEU A 138 1.51 -2.95 -15.53
N ALA A 139 2.09 -3.84 -16.33
CA ALA A 139 3.30 -3.54 -17.07
C ALA A 139 3.04 -2.36 -18.04
N PRO A 140 3.96 -1.39 -18.16
CA PRO A 140 3.87 -0.36 -19.20
C PRO A 140 3.73 -1.04 -20.56
N GLY A 141 2.81 -0.53 -21.39
CA GLY A 141 2.49 -1.12 -22.69
C GLY A 141 3.74 -1.47 -23.50
N ARG A 142 3.76 -2.68 -24.06
CA ARG A 142 4.71 -3.08 -25.11
C ARG A 142 4.49 -2.27 -26.38
#